data_AF-A0A846U7K6-F1
#
_entry.id   AF-A0A846U7K6-F1
#
_cell.length_a   1.000
_cell.length_b   1.000
_cell.length_c   1.000
_cell.angle_alpha   90.00
_cell.angle_beta   90.00
_cell.angle_gamma   90.00
#
_symmetry.space_group_name_H-M   'P 1'
#
loop_
_entity.id
_entity.type
_entity.pdbx_description
1 polymer ?
#
loop_
_entity_poly.entity_id
_entity_poly.type
_entity_poly.pdbx_seq_one_letter_code
_entity_poly.pdbx_strand_id
1 'polypeptide(L)'
;MSVPNRAALAEEYAEGVPVDELARRFGIHRTTIHRLAAQAGVAVRRRGLDEPGRREAARLYENGMTLEEVAAELWVGDETVRSAVVARGGAIRPRGRRPAGA
;
A
#
# COMPACT_ATOMS: atom_id res chain seq x y z
N MET A 1 -8.10 8.74 34.88
CA MET A 1 -8.24 8.59 33.42
C MET A 1 -6.84 8.51 32.84
N SER A 2 -6.36 7.31 32.57
CA SER A 2 -4.95 7.11 32.17
C SER A 2 -4.84 7.38 30.66
N VAL A 3 -3.91 8.26 30.28
CA VAL A 3 -3.46 8.45 28.91
C VAL A 3 -2.23 7.57 28.71
N PRO A 4 -2.37 6.31 28.25
CA PRO A 4 -1.26 5.65 27.60
C PRO A 4 -1.66 5.12 26.23
N ASN A 5 -0.67 5.00 25.36
CA ASN A 5 -0.69 4.28 24.10
C ASN A 5 -1.03 5.02 22.81
N ARG A 6 -1.01 6.37 22.77
CA ARG A 6 -0.84 7.03 21.45
C ARG A 6 0.56 6.79 20.88
N ALA A 7 1.58 6.84 21.73
CA ALA A 7 2.97 6.54 21.37
C ALA A 7 3.16 5.04 21.08
N ALA A 8 2.74 4.17 22.01
CA ALA A 8 2.84 2.71 21.81
C ALA A 8 2.07 2.22 20.57
N LEU A 9 0.92 2.82 20.25
CA LEU A 9 0.20 2.50 19.00
C LEU A 9 1.00 2.91 17.76
N ALA A 10 1.68 4.05 17.78
CA ALA A 10 2.53 4.47 16.68
C ALA A 10 3.78 3.57 16.55
N GLU A 11 4.32 3.10 17.67
CA GLU A 11 5.42 2.12 17.70
C GLU A 11 4.99 0.76 17.16
N GLU A 12 3.90 0.16 17.66
CA GLU A 12 3.38 -1.11 17.15
C GLU A 12 2.98 -1.01 15.66
N TYR A 13 2.44 0.15 15.27
CA TYR A 13 2.17 0.45 13.86
C TYR A 13 3.47 0.51 13.03
N ALA A 14 4.54 1.11 13.55
CA ALA A 14 5.85 1.11 12.92
C ALA A 14 6.46 -0.30 12.84
N GLU A 15 6.29 -1.12 13.88
CA GLU A 15 6.85 -2.47 13.98
C GLU A 15 6.28 -3.44 12.95
N GLY A 16 5.01 -3.31 12.57
CA GLY A 16 4.42 -4.35 11.72
C GLY A 16 2.96 -4.62 11.95
N VAL A 17 2.43 -4.18 13.09
CA VAL A 17 1.14 -4.68 13.56
C VAL A 17 0.01 -4.22 12.62
N PRO A 18 -0.86 -5.14 12.16
CA PRO A 18 -1.99 -4.79 11.32
C PRO A 18 -2.91 -3.78 12.00
N VAL A 19 -3.44 -2.83 11.21
CA VAL A 19 -4.36 -1.79 11.71
C VAL A 19 -5.62 -2.39 12.35
N ASP A 20 -6.11 -3.53 11.85
CA ASP A 20 -7.26 -4.24 12.43
C ASP A 20 -6.94 -4.79 13.83
N GLU A 21 -5.75 -5.36 14.01
CA GLU A 21 -5.28 -5.85 15.30
C GLU A 21 -5.12 -4.69 16.30
N LEU A 22 -4.53 -3.58 15.86
CA LEU A 22 -4.43 -2.35 16.64
C LEU A 22 -5.80 -1.77 16.99
N ALA A 23 -6.74 -1.76 16.05
CA ALA A 23 -8.09 -1.26 16.27
C ALA A 23 -8.82 -2.10 17.34
N ARG A 24 -8.65 -3.42 17.31
CA ARG A 24 -9.22 -4.33 18.30
C ARG A 24 -8.55 -4.21 19.68
N ARG A 25 -7.22 -4.12 19.71
CA ARG A 25 -6.40 -4.06 20.94
C ARG A 25 -6.55 -2.74 21.68
N PHE A 26 -6.60 -1.64 20.94
CA PHE A 26 -6.71 -0.29 21.49
C PHE A 26 -8.14 0.26 21.50
N GLY A 27 -9.10 -0.39 20.83
CA GLY A 27 -10.47 0.10 20.69
C GLY A 27 -10.57 1.40 19.88
N ILE A 28 -9.59 1.67 19.02
CA ILE A 28 -9.46 2.92 18.27
C ILE A 28 -9.82 2.69 16.80
N HIS A 29 -10.62 3.59 16.24
CA HIS A 29 -10.98 3.52 14.83
C HIS A 29 -9.76 3.67 13.91
N ARG A 30 -9.68 2.87 12.84
CA ARG A 30 -8.59 2.86 11.84
C ARG A 30 -8.14 4.26 11.36
N THR A 31 -9.08 5.17 11.16
CA THR A 31 -8.81 6.56 10.74
C THR A 31 -7.96 7.31 11.78
N THR A 32 -8.26 7.09 13.07
CA THR A 32 -7.49 7.67 14.18
C THR A 32 -6.11 7.03 14.27
N ILE A 33 -5.99 5.73 14.01
CA ILE A 33 -4.69 5.03 13.95
C ILE A 33 -3.80 5.66 12.87
N HIS A 34 -4.31 5.85 11.65
CA HIS A 34 -3.57 6.51 10.58
C HIS A 34 -3.18 7.95 10.91
N ARG A 35 -4.08 8.70 11.56
CA ARG A 35 -3.78 10.08 11.99
C ARG A 35 -2.68 10.11 13.05
N LEU A 36 -2.71 9.20 14.02
CA LEU A 36 -1.70 9.10 15.06
C LEU A 36 -0.35 8.66 14.50
N ALA A 37 -0.33 7.69 13.60
CA ALA A 37 0.87 7.29 12.88
C ALA A 37 1.49 8.47 12.10
N ALA A 38 0.67 9.21 11.36
CA ALA A 38 1.11 10.40 10.63
C ALA A 38 1.66 11.49 11.56
N GLN A 39 1.01 11.72 12.71
CA GLN A 39 1.50 12.68 13.73
C GLN A 39 2.81 12.25 14.39
N ALA A 40 3.04 10.93 14.51
CA ALA A 40 4.28 10.38 15.01
C ALA A 40 5.41 10.34 13.96
N GLY A 41 5.16 10.84 12.74
CA GLY A 41 6.12 10.78 11.64
C GLY A 41 6.31 9.37 11.07
N VAL A 42 5.49 8.41 11.51
CA VAL A 42 5.50 7.05 10.96
C VAL A 42 4.79 7.10 9.62
N ALA A 43 5.52 6.74 8.56
CA ALA A 43 4.97 6.67 7.22
C ALA A 43 3.71 5.80 7.27
N VAL A 44 2.57 6.41 6.98
CA VAL A 44 1.30 5.70 6.94
C VAL A 44 1.46 4.60 5.89
N ARG A 45 1.46 3.33 6.34
CA ARG A 45 1.20 2.15 5.53
C ARG A 45 -0.16 2.37 4.87
N ARG A 46 -0.15 3.06 3.73
CA ARG A 46 -1.30 3.16 2.85
C ARG A 46 -1.58 1.74 2.40
N ARG A 47 -2.85 1.34 2.38
CA ARG A 47 -3.24 0.15 1.61
C ARG A 47 -2.81 0.43 0.17
N GLY A 48 -1.80 -0.31 -0.27
CA GLY A 48 -1.15 -0.16 -1.55
C GLY A 48 0.37 -0.05 -1.42
N LEU A 49 1.06 -0.27 -2.54
CA LEU A 49 2.51 -0.20 -2.63
C LEU A 49 3.07 1.09 -1.99
N ASP A 50 4.11 0.95 -1.18
CA ASP A 50 4.99 2.03 -0.72
C ASP A 50 5.71 2.71 -1.90
N GLU A 51 6.37 3.85 -1.69
CA GLU A 51 7.05 4.57 -2.78
C GLU A 51 8.08 3.71 -3.56
N PRO A 52 8.91 2.86 -2.89
CA PRO A 52 9.69 1.82 -3.55
C PRO A 52 8.83 0.84 -4.34
N GLY A 53 7.80 0.27 -3.74
CA GLY A 53 6.89 -0.67 -4.41
C GLY A 53 6.19 -0.07 -5.63
N ARG A 54 5.79 1.21 -5.58
CA ARG A 54 5.17 1.92 -6.70
C ARG A 54 6.16 2.16 -7.83
N ARG A 55 7.42 2.42 -7.49
CA ARG A 55 8.50 2.55 -8.47
C ARG A 55 8.74 1.22 -9.17
N GLU A 56 8.77 0.13 -8.40
CA GLU A 56 8.96 -1.20 -8.96
C GLU A 56 7.77 -1.63 -9.82
N ALA A 57 6.53 -1.39 -9.36
CA ALA A 57 5.33 -1.64 -10.16
C ALA A 57 5.32 -0.89 -11.49
N ALA A 58 5.70 0.40 -11.48
CA ALA A 58 5.80 1.18 -12.70
C ALA A 58 6.91 0.64 -13.62
N ARG A 59 8.07 0.29 -13.07
CA ARG A 59 9.18 -0.28 -13.84
C ARG A 59 8.83 -1.61 -14.49
N LEU A 60 8.19 -2.52 -13.75
CA LEU A 60 7.74 -3.82 -14.25
C LEU A 60 6.70 -3.65 -15.35
N TYR A 61 5.77 -2.70 -15.20
CA TYR A 61 4.78 -2.37 -16.22
C TYR A 61 5.42 -1.80 -17.50
N GLU A 62 6.40 -0.89 -17.35
CA GLU A 62 7.18 -0.33 -18.45
C GLU A 62 7.97 -1.42 -19.19
N ASN A 63 8.52 -2.40 -18.47
CA ASN A 63 9.21 -3.57 -19.03
C ASN A 63 8.30 -4.54 -19.80
N GLY A 64 7.00 -4.28 -19.89
CA GLY A 64 6.07 -5.08 -20.71
C GLY A 64 5.28 -6.14 -19.93
N MET A 65 5.36 -6.15 -18.60
CA MET A 65 4.42 -6.91 -17.78
C MET A 65 3.04 -6.24 -17.77
N THR A 66 2.00 -7.07 -17.66
CA THR A 66 0.62 -6.64 -17.45
C THR A 66 0.37 -6.24 -16.01
N LEU A 67 -0.72 -5.52 -15.74
CA LEU A 67 -1.09 -5.15 -14.37
C LEU A 67 -1.30 -6.37 -13.47
N GLU A 68 -1.80 -7.48 -14.02
CA GLU A 68 -2.01 -8.74 -13.30
C GLU A 68 -0.69 -9.44 -12.97
N GLU A 69 0.27 -9.50 -13.90
CA GLU A 69 1.60 -10.07 -13.65
C GLU A 69 2.35 -9.28 -12.58
N VAL A 70 2.30 -7.95 -12.65
CA VAL A 70 2.92 -7.07 -11.64
C VAL A 70 2.21 -7.21 -10.28
N ALA A 71 0.90 -7.38 -10.28
CA ALA A 71 0.11 -7.60 -9.07
C ALA A 71 0.49 -8.93 -8.40
N ALA A 72 0.68 -9.99 -9.19
CA ALA A 72 1.16 -11.28 -8.70
C ALA A 72 2.60 -11.20 -8.18
N GLU A 73 3.51 -10.56 -8.91
CA GLU A 73 4.93 -10.42 -8.54
C GLU A 73 5.11 -9.63 -7.23
N LEU A 74 4.30 -8.58 -7.05
CA LEU A 74 4.34 -7.72 -5.87
C LEU A 74 3.36 -8.13 -4.77
N TRP A 75 2.61 -9.23 -4.96
CA TRP A 75 1.57 -9.70 -4.04
C TRP A 75 0.56 -8.62 -3.63
N VAL A 76 0.16 -7.78 -4.59
CA VAL A 76 -0.82 -6.71 -4.42
C VAL A 76 -2.00 -6.88 -5.38
N GLY A 77 -3.06 -6.09 -5.21
CA GLY A 77 -4.19 -6.09 -6.17
C GLY A 77 -3.85 -5.35 -7.47
N ASP A 78 -4.48 -5.72 -8.58
CA ASP A 78 -4.32 -5.07 -9.89
C ASP A 78 -4.68 -3.56 -9.84
N GLU A 79 -5.69 -3.18 -9.05
CA GLU A 79 -6.04 -1.78 -8.82
C GLU A 79 -4.92 -1.00 -8.12
N THR A 80 -4.15 -1.67 -7.25
CA THR A 80 -3.00 -1.07 -6.57
C THR A 80 -1.88 -0.77 -7.56
N VAL A 81 -1.60 -1.71 -8.46
CA VAL A 81 -0.62 -1.53 -9.53
C VAL A 81 -1.07 -0.42 -10.48
N ARG A 82 -2.34 -0.43 -10.90
CA ARG A 82 -2.91 0.62 -11.76
C ARG A 82 -2.77 2.00 -11.13
N SER A 83 -3.11 2.13 -9.84
CA SER A 83 -2.96 3.39 -9.10
C SER A 83 -1.49 3.82 -9.01
N ALA A 84 -0.57 2.88 -8.81
CA ALA A 84 0.87 3.16 -8.79
C ALA A 84 1.40 3.69 -10.13
N VAL A 85 1.01 3.06 -11.25
CA VAL A 85 1.41 3.47 -12.60
C VAL A 85 0.86 4.87 -12.93
N VAL A 86 -0.43 5.11 -12.68
CA VAL A 86 -1.07 6.42 -12.92
C VAL A 86 -0.45 7.52 -12.06
N ALA A 87 -0.16 7.24 -10.78
CA ALA A 87 0.45 8.22 -9.88
C ALA A 87 1.85 8.67 -10.33
N ARG A 88 2.56 7.85 -11.12
CA ARG A 88 3.87 8.21 -11.71
C ARG A 88 3.76 8.85 -13.10
N GLY A 89 2.55 9.12 -13.58
CA GLY A 89 2.32 9.67 -14.92
C GLY A 89 2.37 8.63 -16.03
N GLY A 90 2.40 7.34 -15.70
CA GLY A 90 2.34 6.26 -16.69
C GLY A 90 0.96 6.21 -17.35
N ALA A 91 0.92 6.31 -18.67
CA ALA A 91 -0.30 6.07 -19.43
C ALA A 91 -0.64 4.57 -19.36
N ILE A 92 -1.81 4.25 -18.80
CA ILE A 92 -2.31 2.89 -18.81
C ILE A 92 -2.59 2.48 -20.26
N ARG A 93 -1.87 1.47 -20.74
CA ARG A 93 -2.09 0.88 -22.06
C ARG A 93 -3.56 0.51 -22.21
N PRO A 94 -4.17 0.77 -23.39
CA PRO A 94 -5.55 0.41 -23.63
C PRO A 94 -5.75 -1.09 -23.42
N ARG A 95 -6.92 -1.44 -22.90
CA ARG A 95 -7.30 -2.81 -22.59
C ARG A 95 -7.26 -3.61 -23.88
N GLY A 96 -6.36 -4.57 -23.98
CA GLY A 96 -6.21 -5.44 -25.15
C GLY A 96 -5.85 -6.84 -24.68
N ARG A 97 -6.48 -7.86 -25.27
CA ARG A 97 -6.09 -9.25 -25.04
C ARG A 97 -4.64 -9.39 -25.50
N ARG A 98 -3.74 -9.81 -24.59
CA ARG A 98 -2.44 -10.31 -25.01
C ARG A 98 -2.72 -11.55 -25.87
N PRO A 99 -2.21 -11.65 -27.11
CA PRO A 99 -2.30 -12.91 -27.85
C PRO A 99 -1.63 -13.97 -26.99
N ALA A 100 -2.31 -15.09 -26.79
CA ALA A 100 -1.75 -16.24 -26.09
C ALA A 100 -0.61 -16.79 -26.95
N GLY A 101 0.64 -16.52 -26.58
CA GLY A 101 1.79 -17.12 -27.24
C GLY A 101 3.04 -16.27 -27.22
N ALA A 102 3.97 -16.67 -26.35
CA ALA A 102 5.35 -16.98 -26.71
C ALA A 102 5.84 -18.06 -25.73
#